data_AF-A0A136JPL1-F1
#
_entry.id   AF-A0A136JPL1-F1
#
_cell.length_a   1.000
_cell.length_b   1.000
_cell.length_c   1.000
_cell.angle_alpha   90.00
_cell.angle_beta   90.00
_cell.angle_gamma   90.00
#
_symmetry.space_group_name_H-M   'P 1'
#
loop_
_entity.id
_entity.type
_entity.pdbx_description
1 polymer ?
#
loop_
_entity_poly.entity_id
_entity_poly.type
_entity_poly.pdbx_seq_one_letter_code
_entity_poly.pdbx_strand_id
1 'polypeptide(L)'
;MTQVIKNSKSGFALLISMIVVGVVVSVGLSILELTIKQMALATNSKDSETALNAANAGLECAQYWRNEATGPDPDKFTYRKLESGADDITITCFGTGSDHQEELHKEVVTTSAGTGNAYKYTTNLGFDWGTIGVDERCSVITMIVMVAESDSSVPLKIDDINNHIPGYKSGEFKECEPGGICTFTSVQGYNKSCSKKGVFGTIQREVLLES
;
A
#
# COMPACT_ATOMS: atom_id res chain seq x y z
N MET A 1 80.30 21.40 21.04
CA MET A 1 79.95 19.99 21.32
C MET A 1 78.64 20.01 22.10
N THR A 2 77.50 19.94 21.41
CA THR A 2 76.17 20.16 21.99
C THR A 2 75.61 18.82 22.45
N GLN A 3 75.42 18.66 23.76
CA GLN A 3 74.82 17.44 24.31
C GLN A 3 73.30 17.43 24.10
N VAL A 4 72.81 16.34 23.50
CA VAL A 4 71.38 16.02 23.40
C VAL A 4 70.97 15.29 24.67
N ILE A 5 70.17 15.93 25.52
CA ILE A 5 69.59 15.30 26.72
C ILE A 5 68.48 14.34 26.27
N LYS A 6 68.73 13.03 26.34
CA LYS A 6 67.78 11.98 25.92
C LYS A 6 66.83 11.64 27.07
N ASN A 7 65.64 12.25 27.07
CA ASN A 7 64.57 11.98 28.05
C ASN A 7 63.87 10.63 27.74
N SER A 8 64.17 9.57 28.51
CA SER A 8 63.69 8.20 28.25
C SER A 8 62.21 7.94 28.58
N LYS A 9 61.49 8.91 29.15
CA LYS A 9 60.05 8.80 29.46
C LYS A 9 59.10 9.14 28.31
N SER A 10 59.62 9.65 27.20
CA SER A 10 58.81 10.12 26.05
C SER A 10 58.13 8.98 25.26
N GLY A 11 58.76 7.81 25.15
CA GLY A 11 58.23 6.70 24.34
C GLY A 11 56.99 6.01 24.95
N PHE A 12 56.90 5.93 26.28
CA PHE A 12 55.76 5.33 26.97
C PHE A 12 54.49 6.18 26.83
N ALA A 13 54.63 7.51 26.94
CA ALA A 13 53.52 8.44 26.75
C ALA A 13 52.93 8.37 25.34
N LEU A 14 53.78 8.19 24.32
CA LEU A 14 53.35 8.06 22.93
C LEU A 14 52.57 6.77 22.68
N LEU A 15 53.01 5.64 23.25
CA LEU A 15 52.32 4.35 23.14
C LEU A 15 50.94 4.38 23.81
N ILE A 16 50.85 4.93 25.03
CA ILE A 16 49.57 5.08 25.75
C ILE A 16 48.61 5.98 24.97
N SER A 17 49.11 7.09 24.41
CA SER A 17 48.28 8.00 23.60
C SER A 17 47.68 7.28 22.38
N MET A 18 48.46 6.43 21.71
CA MET A 18 48.00 5.68 20.54
C MET A 18 46.94 4.62 20.91
N ILE A 19 47.07 3.97 22.06
CA ILE A 19 46.05 3.03 22.57
C ILE A 19 44.76 3.76 22.89
N VAL A 20 44.82 4.90 23.60
CA VAL A 20 43.63 5.69 23.94
C VAL A 20 42.91 6.18 22.69
N VAL A 21 43.65 6.70 21.69
CA VAL A 21 43.08 7.10 20.40
C VAL A 21 42.43 5.91 19.70
N GLY A 22 43.07 4.73 19.71
CA GLY A 22 42.49 3.51 19.13
C GLY A 22 41.15 3.11 19.75
N VAL A 23 41.05 3.17 21.08
CA VAL A 23 39.79 2.89 21.80
C VAL A 23 38.72 3.93 21.47
N VAL A 24 39.06 5.22 21.49
CA VAL A 24 38.11 6.30 21.18
C VAL A 24 37.61 6.19 19.73
N VAL A 25 38.50 5.89 18.77
CA VAL A 25 38.12 5.69 17.37
C VAL A 25 37.22 4.45 17.21
N SER A 26 37.54 3.35 17.89
CA SER A 26 36.70 2.13 17.86
C SER A 26 35.28 2.38 18.38
N VAL A 27 35.16 3.12 19.49
CA VAL A 27 33.85 3.52 20.04
C VAL A 27 33.13 4.48 19.08
N GLY A 28 33.85 5.46 18.53
CA GLY A 28 33.29 6.43 17.58
C GLY A 28 32.73 5.77 16.31
N LEU A 29 33.46 4.81 15.73
CA LEU A 29 32.99 4.03 14.58
C LEU A 29 31.76 3.20 14.91
N SER A 30 31.74 2.58 16.10
CA SER A 30 30.59 1.78 16.56
C SER A 30 29.32 2.64 16.68
N ILE A 31 29.43 3.86 17.22
CA ILE A 31 28.30 4.79 17.34
C ILE A 31 27.84 5.29 15.96
N LEU A 32 28.78 5.56 15.05
CA LEU A 32 28.46 5.98 13.69
C LEU A 32 27.65 4.92 12.93
N GLU A 33 28.06 3.65 13.00
CA GLU A 33 27.33 2.55 12.35
C GLU A 33 25.89 2.42 12.89
N LEU A 34 25.71 2.54 14.21
CA LEU A 34 24.38 2.51 14.83
C LEU A 34 23.52 3.68 14.33
N THR A 35 24.08 4.88 14.27
CA THR A 35 23.37 6.09 13.84
C THR A 35 22.90 5.97 12.39
N ILE A 36 23.75 5.45 11.49
CA ILE A 36 23.39 5.22 10.08
C ILE A 36 22.22 4.22 9.97
N LYS A 37 22.27 3.12 10.73
CA LYS A 37 21.19 2.12 10.77
C LYS A 37 19.88 2.72 11.28
N GLN A 38 19.95 3.52 12.35
CA GLN A 38 18.77 4.19 12.92
C GLN A 38 18.16 5.20 11.96
N MET A 39 18.99 5.97 11.25
CA MET A 39 18.50 6.91 10.23
C MET A 39 17.78 6.18 9.10
N ALA A 40 18.33 5.07 8.60
CA ALA A 40 17.70 4.26 7.55
C ALA A 40 16.36 3.65 8.00
N LEU A 41 16.28 3.20 9.27
CA LEU A 41 15.02 2.71 9.84
C LEU A 41 13.98 3.84 9.95
N ALA A 42 14.39 5.03 10.36
CA ALA A 42 13.51 6.19 10.48
C ALA A 42 12.96 6.63 9.11
N THR A 43 13.78 6.66 8.06
CA THR A 43 13.32 6.99 6.70
C THR A 43 12.32 5.95 6.19
N ASN A 44 12.62 4.66 6.37
CA ASN A 44 11.70 3.57 5.97
C ASN A 44 10.37 3.64 6.72
N SER A 45 10.38 4.05 7.99
CA SER A 45 9.15 4.24 8.78
C SER A 45 8.31 5.38 8.21
N LYS A 46 8.92 6.52 7.89
CA LYS A 46 8.23 7.68 7.29
C LYS A 46 7.65 7.34 5.92
N ASP A 47 8.41 6.64 5.08
CA ASP A 47 7.94 6.20 3.77
C ASP A 47 6.77 5.21 3.89
N SER A 48 6.81 4.33 4.90
CA SER A 48 5.73 3.41 5.21
C SER A 48 4.45 4.14 5.65
N GLU A 49 4.57 5.15 6.51
CA GLU A 49 3.44 5.98 6.93
C GLU A 49 2.83 6.72 5.73
N THR A 50 3.66 7.24 4.82
CA THR A 50 3.21 7.91 3.60
C THR A 50 2.42 6.95 2.69
N ALA A 51 2.94 5.74 2.48
CA ALA A 51 2.27 4.70 1.71
C ALA A 51 0.95 4.28 2.37
N LEU A 52 0.91 4.14 3.70
CA LEU A 52 -0.32 3.79 4.43
C LEU A 52 -1.36 4.91 4.37
N ASN A 53 -0.95 6.17 4.47
CA ASN A 53 -1.87 7.30 4.34
C ASN A 53 -2.51 7.37 2.95
N ALA A 54 -1.73 7.11 1.90
CA ALA A 54 -2.26 6.91 0.55
C ALA A 54 -3.29 5.76 0.52
N ALA A 55 -2.94 4.58 1.03
CA ALA A 55 -3.84 3.42 1.05
C ALA A 55 -5.18 3.74 1.77
N ASN A 56 -5.13 4.46 2.89
CA ASN A 56 -6.32 4.89 3.61
C ASN A 56 -7.17 5.87 2.79
N ALA A 57 -6.55 6.84 2.11
CA ALA A 57 -7.29 7.75 1.23
C ALA A 57 -8.01 7.00 0.10
N GLY A 58 -7.35 6.04 -0.54
CA GLY A 58 -7.99 5.18 -1.54
C GLY A 58 -9.10 4.31 -0.94
N LEU A 59 -8.93 3.82 0.29
CA LEU A 59 -9.94 3.01 0.97
C LEU A 59 -11.22 3.80 1.26
N GLU A 60 -11.08 5.02 1.80
CA GLU A 60 -12.20 5.93 2.04
C GLU A 60 -12.92 6.25 0.72
N CYS A 61 -12.19 6.41 -0.39
CA CYS A 61 -12.79 6.59 -1.70
C CYS A 61 -13.57 5.34 -2.16
N ALA A 62 -12.99 4.15 -2.02
CA ALA A 62 -13.67 2.90 -2.36
C ALA A 62 -14.96 2.70 -1.53
N GLN A 63 -14.90 2.97 -0.22
CA GLN A 63 -16.06 2.92 0.67
C GLN A 63 -17.12 3.95 0.28
N TYR A 64 -16.70 5.17 -0.08
CA TYR A 64 -17.61 6.19 -0.58
C TYR A 64 -18.40 5.67 -1.79
N TRP A 65 -17.73 5.17 -2.83
CA TRP A 65 -18.41 4.68 -4.04
C TRP A 65 -19.24 3.41 -3.84
N ARG A 66 -18.91 2.60 -2.83
CA ARG A 66 -19.71 1.46 -2.40
C ARG A 66 -20.99 1.90 -1.66
N ASN A 67 -20.90 2.94 -0.85
CA ASN A 67 -21.98 3.41 0.02
C ASN A 67 -22.81 4.54 -0.57
N GLU A 68 -22.36 5.18 -1.66
CA GLU A 68 -23.03 6.32 -2.28
C GLU A 68 -24.37 5.89 -2.90
N ALA A 69 -25.40 5.90 -2.06
CA ALA A 69 -26.79 5.65 -2.41
C ALA A 69 -27.60 6.95 -2.60
N THR A 70 -26.97 8.12 -2.64
CA THR A 70 -27.70 9.39 -2.46
C THR A 70 -27.32 10.47 -3.46
N GLY A 71 -27.77 10.27 -4.71
CA GLY A 71 -28.04 11.36 -5.64
C GLY A 71 -29.44 11.16 -6.26
N PRO A 72 -30.18 12.24 -6.61
CA PRO A 72 -31.51 12.15 -7.21
C PRO A 72 -31.52 11.61 -8.65
N ASP A 73 -30.40 11.06 -9.12
CA ASP A 73 -30.16 10.64 -10.50
C ASP A 73 -30.00 9.10 -10.54
N PRO A 74 -30.95 8.36 -11.15
CA PRO A 74 -30.93 6.90 -11.17
C PRO A 74 -29.75 6.28 -11.93
N ASP A 75 -29.04 7.07 -12.76
CA ASP A 75 -27.89 6.60 -13.55
C ASP A 75 -26.53 6.81 -12.84
N LYS A 76 -26.53 7.39 -11.64
CA LYS A 76 -25.33 7.71 -10.84
C LYS A 76 -25.04 6.77 -9.67
N PHE A 77 -25.79 5.68 -9.54
CA PHE A 77 -25.52 4.67 -8.50
C PHE A 77 -24.37 3.75 -8.91
N THR A 78 -23.14 4.15 -8.59
CA THR A 78 -21.93 3.36 -8.88
C THR A 78 -21.99 1.96 -8.27
N TYR A 79 -22.53 1.79 -7.06
CA TYR A 79 -22.69 0.48 -6.43
C TYR A 79 -23.55 -0.48 -7.28
N ARG A 80 -24.65 -0.01 -7.90
CA ARG A 80 -25.49 -0.85 -8.78
C ARG A 80 -24.76 -1.25 -10.06
N LYS A 81 -23.91 -0.35 -10.59
CA LYS A 81 -23.08 -0.65 -11.77
C LYS A 81 -22.02 -1.72 -11.45
N LEU A 82 -21.44 -1.66 -10.25
CA LEU A 82 -20.52 -2.68 -9.75
C LEU A 82 -21.21 -4.04 -9.58
N GLU A 83 -22.43 -4.04 -9.04
CA GLU A 83 -23.24 -5.26 -8.86
C GLU A 83 -23.73 -5.86 -10.19
N SER A 84 -24.02 -5.01 -11.19
CA SER A 84 -24.46 -5.47 -12.51
C SER A 84 -23.32 -5.89 -13.43
N GLY A 85 -22.07 -5.75 -13.01
CA GLY A 85 -20.92 -6.09 -13.85
C GLY A 85 -20.68 -5.10 -15.00
N ALA A 86 -20.97 -3.80 -14.82
CA ALA A 86 -20.76 -2.79 -15.86
C ALA A 86 -19.26 -2.60 -16.19
N ASP A 87 -18.93 -2.33 -17.45
CA ASP A 87 -17.55 -2.17 -17.95
C ASP A 87 -17.01 -0.74 -17.81
N ASP A 88 -17.87 0.27 -18.00
CA ASP A 88 -17.47 1.68 -18.02
C ASP A 88 -17.81 2.36 -16.69
N ILE A 89 -16.94 2.17 -15.69
CA ILE A 89 -17.08 2.81 -14.38
C ILE A 89 -15.90 3.76 -14.16
N THR A 90 -16.21 5.05 -14.05
CA THR A 90 -15.26 6.08 -13.64
C THR A 90 -15.58 6.47 -12.20
N ILE A 91 -14.57 6.44 -11.34
CA ILE A 91 -14.66 6.88 -9.95
C ILE A 91 -13.84 8.16 -9.74
N THR A 92 -14.37 9.07 -8.93
CA THR A 92 -13.72 10.33 -8.54
C THR A 92 -13.50 10.34 -7.03
N CYS A 93 -12.31 10.72 -6.57
CA CYS A 93 -12.03 10.81 -5.13
C CYS A 93 -11.86 12.27 -4.65
N PHE A 94 -12.48 12.62 -3.52
CA PHE A 94 -12.28 13.88 -2.77
C PHE A 94 -12.47 15.22 -3.51
N GLY A 95 -13.27 15.30 -4.58
CA GLY A 95 -13.54 16.59 -5.24
C GLY A 95 -14.49 16.54 -6.44
N THR A 96 -14.83 17.73 -6.95
CA THR A 96 -15.72 17.94 -8.10
C THR A 96 -14.91 18.29 -9.35
N GLY A 97 -14.94 17.44 -10.39
CA GLY A 97 -14.28 17.69 -11.68
C GLY A 97 -13.55 16.46 -12.22
N SER A 98 -12.70 16.67 -13.22
CA SER A 98 -11.81 15.65 -13.80
C SER A 98 -10.54 15.39 -12.99
N ASP A 99 -10.35 16.15 -11.90
CA ASP A 99 -9.23 15.97 -10.98
C ASP A 99 -9.49 14.73 -10.11
N HIS A 100 -8.50 13.85 -10.00
CA HIS A 100 -8.62 12.54 -9.33
C HIS A 100 -9.78 11.67 -9.85
N GLN A 101 -9.94 11.57 -11.17
CA GLN A 101 -10.79 10.58 -11.82
C GLN A 101 -9.97 9.41 -12.37
N GLU A 102 -10.44 8.19 -12.15
CA GLU A 102 -9.85 6.98 -12.73
C GLU A 102 -10.94 6.04 -13.24
N GLU A 103 -10.65 5.39 -14.35
CA GLU A 103 -11.45 4.29 -14.88
C GLU A 103 -11.11 2.99 -14.15
N LEU A 104 -12.15 2.20 -13.86
CA LEU A 104 -12.03 0.87 -13.32
C LEU A 104 -12.00 -0.15 -14.45
N HIS A 105 -10.97 -0.98 -14.46
CA HIS A 105 -10.91 -2.17 -15.30
C HIS A 105 -11.68 -3.31 -14.64
N LYS A 106 -12.67 -3.86 -15.35
CA LYS A 106 -13.45 -5.03 -14.92
C LYS A 106 -12.81 -6.33 -15.39
N GLU A 107 -12.79 -7.31 -14.50
CA GLU A 107 -12.47 -8.71 -14.78
C GLU A 107 -13.57 -9.60 -14.18
N VAL A 108 -14.06 -10.58 -14.94
CA VAL A 108 -15.01 -11.56 -14.41
C VAL A 108 -14.24 -12.60 -13.60
N VAL A 109 -14.63 -12.78 -12.34
CA VAL A 109 -14.00 -13.74 -11.43
C VAL A 109 -14.77 -15.05 -11.48
N THR A 110 -14.07 -16.16 -11.65
CA THR A 110 -14.70 -17.49 -11.67
C THR A 110 -15.05 -17.92 -10.25
N THR A 111 -16.29 -18.34 -10.05
CA THR A 111 -16.77 -18.90 -8.79
C THR A 111 -16.70 -20.43 -8.83
N SER A 112 -16.40 -21.06 -7.69
CA SER A 112 -16.21 -22.51 -7.59
C SER A 112 -17.41 -23.23 -6.98
N ALA A 113 -18.33 -22.50 -6.35
CA ALA A 113 -19.60 -23.00 -5.83
C ALA A 113 -20.65 -21.88 -5.78
N GLY A 114 -21.92 -22.26 -5.70
CA GLY A 114 -23.07 -21.36 -5.66
C GLY A 114 -23.44 -20.76 -7.01
N THR A 115 -24.66 -20.25 -7.12
CA THR A 115 -25.12 -19.52 -8.32
C THR A 115 -25.04 -18.01 -8.07
N GLY A 116 -24.48 -17.28 -9.03
CA GLY A 116 -24.26 -15.84 -8.92
C GLY A 116 -23.12 -15.37 -9.79
N ASN A 117 -22.77 -14.09 -9.65
CA ASN A 117 -21.70 -13.45 -10.41
C ASN A 117 -20.65 -12.84 -9.48
N ALA A 118 -19.40 -12.84 -9.91
CA ALA A 118 -18.32 -12.16 -9.22
C ALA A 118 -17.53 -11.29 -10.21
N TYR A 119 -17.29 -10.04 -9.83
CA TYR A 119 -16.60 -9.05 -10.65
C TYR A 119 -15.45 -8.43 -9.87
N LYS A 120 -14.26 -8.39 -10.46
CA LYS A 120 -13.11 -7.65 -9.94
C LYS A 120 -12.99 -6.33 -10.70
N TYR A 121 -12.90 -5.24 -9.95
CA TYR A 121 -12.70 -3.89 -10.45
C TYR A 121 -11.37 -3.37 -9.94
N THR A 122 -10.48 -2.95 -10.83
CA THR A 122 -9.16 -2.41 -10.47
C THR A 122 -8.95 -1.07 -11.14
N THR A 123 -8.45 -0.06 -10.43
CA THR A 123 -8.04 1.20 -11.05
C THR A 123 -6.96 0.95 -12.10
N ASN A 124 -7.09 1.55 -13.29
CA ASN A 124 -6.16 1.35 -14.39
C ASN A 124 -4.74 1.81 -14.05
N LEU A 125 -4.56 3.09 -13.70
CA LEU A 125 -3.27 3.64 -13.30
C LEU A 125 -3.18 3.82 -11.78
N GLY A 126 -4.29 4.20 -11.15
CA GLY A 126 -4.40 4.52 -9.74
C GLY A 126 -4.40 6.03 -9.52
N PHE A 127 -4.71 6.45 -8.29
CA PHE A 127 -4.82 7.85 -7.92
C PHE A 127 -3.48 8.40 -7.44
N ASP A 128 -2.99 9.43 -8.12
CA ASP A 128 -1.93 10.27 -7.59
C ASP A 128 -2.50 11.28 -6.58
N TRP A 129 -1.85 11.36 -5.43
CA TRP A 129 -2.14 12.31 -4.35
C TRP A 129 -0.93 13.19 -4.08
N GLY A 130 -1.19 14.35 -3.49
CA GLY A 130 -0.14 15.33 -3.14
C GLY A 130 0.12 16.32 -4.27
N THR A 131 1.19 17.09 -4.13
CA THR A 131 1.58 18.11 -5.09
C THR A 131 2.59 17.55 -6.07
N ILE A 132 2.32 17.71 -7.37
CA ILE A 132 3.18 17.24 -8.46
C ILE A 132 4.62 17.74 -8.25
N GLY A 133 5.59 16.82 -8.28
CA GLY A 133 7.01 17.12 -8.11
C GLY A 133 7.47 17.43 -6.68
N VAL A 134 6.60 17.37 -5.68
CA VAL A 134 6.93 17.67 -4.27
C VAL A 134 6.72 16.45 -3.37
N ASP A 135 5.49 15.95 -3.27
CA ASP A 135 5.08 14.90 -2.31
C ASP A 135 4.07 13.93 -2.93
N GLU A 136 4.35 13.49 -4.15
CA GLU A 136 3.50 12.55 -4.89
C GLU A 136 3.49 11.16 -4.27
N ARG A 137 2.28 10.62 -4.09
CA ARG A 137 2.02 9.28 -3.58
C ARG A 137 0.84 8.67 -4.32
N CYS A 138 0.75 7.36 -4.38
CA CYS A 138 -0.22 6.67 -5.25
C CYS A 138 -1.15 5.76 -4.45
N SER A 139 -2.37 5.55 -4.93
CA SER A 139 -3.25 4.46 -4.47
C SER A 139 -3.88 3.69 -5.62
N VAL A 140 -3.77 2.37 -5.54
CA VAL A 140 -4.39 1.43 -6.47
C VAL A 140 -5.51 0.73 -5.70
N ILE A 141 -6.74 0.90 -6.18
CA ILE A 141 -7.93 0.31 -5.56
C ILE A 141 -8.31 -0.93 -6.36
N THR A 142 -8.54 -2.04 -5.67
CA THR A 142 -9.08 -3.28 -6.19
C THR A 142 -10.31 -3.66 -5.38
N MET A 143 -11.44 -3.91 -6.03
CA MET A 143 -12.67 -4.36 -5.39
C MET A 143 -13.13 -5.64 -6.05
N ILE A 144 -13.57 -6.62 -5.28
CA ILE A 144 -14.26 -7.80 -5.76
C ILE A 144 -15.68 -7.75 -5.22
N VAL A 145 -16.67 -7.71 -6.11
CA VAL A 145 -18.08 -7.69 -5.78
C VAL A 145 -18.68 -9.04 -6.16
N MET A 146 -19.24 -9.73 -5.18
CA MET A 146 -19.94 -11.00 -5.31
C MET A 146 -21.44 -10.76 -5.15
N VAL A 147 -22.22 -11.18 -6.14
CA VAL A 147 -23.69 -11.11 -6.14
C VAL A 147 -24.22 -12.53 -6.19
N ALA A 148 -24.65 -13.05 -5.04
CA ALA A 148 -25.18 -14.39 -4.91
C ALA A 148 -26.68 -14.42 -5.21
N GLU A 149 -27.13 -15.39 -6.02
CA GLU A 149 -28.55 -15.58 -6.29
C GLU A 149 -29.27 -16.11 -5.05
N SER A 150 -30.51 -15.67 -4.83
CA SER A 150 -31.28 -15.98 -3.62
C SER A 150 -31.88 -17.38 -3.60
N ASP A 151 -31.93 -18.05 -4.75
CA ASP A 151 -32.39 -19.44 -4.91
C ASP A 151 -31.24 -20.47 -4.82
N SER A 152 -29.99 -20.01 -4.69
CA SER A 152 -28.84 -20.89 -4.50
C SER A 152 -28.92 -21.64 -3.16
N SER A 153 -28.68 -22.96 -3.21
CA SER A 153 -28.68 -23.82 -2.01
C SER A 153 -27.36 -23.79 -1.22
N VAL A 154 -26.31 -23.22 -1.80
CA VAL A 154 -24.98 -23.08 -1.19
C VAL A 154 -24.44 -21.65 -1.42
N PRO A 155 -23.55 -21.15 -0.55
CA PRO A 155 -22.93 -19.84 -0.74
C PRO A 155 -22.16 -19.75 -2.07
N LEU A 156 -22.17 -18.56 -2.66
CA LEU A 156 -21.30 -18.24 -3.79
C LEU A 156 -19.85 -18.21 -3.28
N LYS A 157 -18.94 -18.93 -3.93
CA LYS A 157 -17.57 -19.12 -3.44
C LYS A 157 -16.53 -18.74 -4.48
N ILE A 158 -15.47 -18.06 -4.04
CA ILE A 158 -14.23 -17.86 -4.80
C ILE A 158 -13.12 -18.60 -4.04
N ASP A 159 -12.49 -19.58 -4.71
CA ASP A 159 -11.31 -20.26 -4.18
C ASP A 159 -10.03 -19.48 -4.47
N ASP A 160 -9.06 -19.60 -3.56
CA ASP A 160 -7.72 -19.01 -3.69
C ASP A 160 -7.75 -17.52 -4.07
N ILE A 161 -8.41 -16.72 -3.22
CA ILE A 161 -8.58 -15.28 -3.38
C ILE A 161 -7.25 -14.54 -3.53
N ASN A 162 -6.14 -15.15 -3.08
CA ASN A 162 -4.78 -14.65 -3.29
C ASN A 162 -4.45 -14.40 -4.78
N ASN A 163 -4.99 -15.20 -5.70
CA ASN A 163 -4.79 -15.03 -7.14
C ASN A 163 -5.41 -13.74 -7.69
N HIS A 164 -6.41 -13.20 -6.98
CA HIS A 164 -7.08 -11.96 -7.36
C HIS A 164 -6.61 -10.76 -6.52
N ILE A 165 -6.30 -10.98 -5.24
CA ILE A 165 -5.79 -9.99 -4.30
C ILE A 165 -4.59 -10.59 -3.54
N PRO A 166 -3.35 -10.18 -3.85
CA PRO A 166 -2.13 -10.82 -3.35
C PRO A 166 -1.92 -10.69 -1.82
N GLY A 167 -2.69 -9.85 -1.13
CA GLY A 167 -2.63 -9.68 0.33
C GLY A 167 -3.19 -10.85 1.15
N TYR A 168 -4.01 -11.72 0.56
CA TYR A 168 -4.58 -12.89 1.25
C TYR A 168 -3.63 -14.10 1.27
N LYS A 169 -3.91 -15.11 2.12
CA LYS A 169 -3.09 -16.34 2.12
C LYS A 169 -3.46 -17.23 0.92
N SER A 170 -2.48 -17.94 0.37
CA SER A 170 -2.75 -18.93 -0.67
C SER A 170 -3.67 -20.04 -0.13
N GLY A 171 -4.67 -20.41 -0.93
CA GLY A 171 -5.74 -21.35 -0.58
C GLY A 171 -6.84 -20.75 0.30
N GLU A 172 -6.77 -19.47 0.64
CA GLU A 172 -7.87 -18.77 1.32
C GLU A 172 -9.03 -18.57 0.34
N PHE A 173 -10.26 -18.79 0.82
CA PHE A 173 -11.47 -18.65 0.02
C PHE A 173 -12.40 -17.59 0.62
N LYS A 174 -13.25 -17.02 -0.23
CA LYS A 174 -14.31 -16.09 0.18
C LYS A 174 -15.67 -16.64 -0.22
N GLU A 175 -16.63 -16.47 0.68
CA GLU A 175 -18.01 -16.95 0.52
C GLU A 175 -18.97 -15.78 0.66
N CYS A 176 -20.07 -15.84 -0.10
CA CYS A 176 -21.17 -14.91 -0.02
C CYS A 176 -22.48 -15.69 0.08
N GLU A 177 -23.25 -15.43 1.15
CA GLU A 177 -24.49 -16.14 1.42
C GLU A 177 -25.54 -15.90 0.30
N PRO A 178 -26.41 -16.88 0.01
CA PRO A 178 -27.46 -16.75 -1.00
C PRO A 178 -28.32 -15.49 -0.80
N GLY A 179 -28.52 -14.73 -1.88
CA GLY A 179 -29.24 -13.45 -1.85
C GLY A 179 -28.44 -12.28 -1.26
N GLY A 180 -27.18 -12.52 -0.86
CA GLY A 180 -26.26 -11.51 -0.36
C GLY A 180 -25.43 -10.83 -1.45
N ILE A 181 -24.91 -9.66 -1.11
CA ILE A 181 -23.93 -8.92 -1.91
C ILE A 181 -22.71 -8.67 -1.03
N CYS A 182 -21.60 -9.32 -1.35
CA CYS A 182 -20.38 -9.26 -0.56
C CYS A 182 -19.31 -8.53 -1.34
N THR A 183 -18.58 -7.62 -0.68
CA THR A 183 -17.50 -6.87 -1.31
C THR A 183 -16.21 -6.94 -0.53
N PHE A 184 -15.15 -7.26 -1.26
CA PHE A 184 -13.79 -7.32 -0.76
C PHE A 184 -12.99 -6.21 -1.42
N THR A 185 -12.48 -5.29 -0.63
CA THR A 185 -11.69 -4.16 -1.12
C THR A 185 -10.26 -4.31 -0.65
N SER A 186 -9.32 -4.21 -1.59
CA SER A 186 -7.89 -4.05 -1.34
C SER A 186 -7.44 -2.71 -1.88
N VAL A 187 -6.69 -1.96 -1.08
CA VAL A 187 -6.06 -0.72 -1.53
C VAL A 187 -4.57 -0.79 -1.25
N GLN A 188 -3.79 -0.68 -2.32
CA GLN A 188 -2.33 -0.60 -2.27
C GLN A 188 -1.91 0.86 -2.37
N GLY A 189 -1.31 1.38 -1.31
CA GLY A 189 -0.72 2.71 -1.27
C GLY A 189 0.80 2.67 -1.45
N TYR A 190 1.33 3.68 -2.14
CA TYR A 190 2.76 3.81 -2.44
C TYR A 190 3.28 5.18 -2.03
N ASN A 191 4.53 5.26 -1.55
CA ASN A 191 5.19 6.53 -1.20
C ASN A 191 5.71 7.34 -2.42
N LYS A 192 5.30 6.95 -3.64
CA LYS A 192 5.66 7.58 -4.92
C LYS A 192 4.42 7.65 -5.81
N SER A 193 4.51 8.46 -6.87
CA SER A 193 3.46 8.55 -7.89
C SER A 193 3.14 7.21 -8.57
N CYS A 194 1.95 7.10 -9.17
CA CYS A 194 1.47 5.89 -9.82
C CYS A 194 2.34 5.51 -11.03
N SER A 195 2.93 6.51 -11.70
CA SER A 195 3.92 6.30 -12.76
C SER A 195 5.26 5.72 -12.29
N LYS A 196 5.54 5.71 -10.98
CA LYS A 196 6.83 5.30 -10.39
C LYS A 196 6.71 4.10 -9.43
N LYS A 197 5.61 3.36 -9.47
CA LYS A 197 5.38 2.17 -8.61
C LYS A 197 6.52 1.14 -8.67
N GLY A 198 7.15 0.94 -9.83
CA GLY A 198 8.24 -0.03 -10.02
C GLY A 198 9.66 0.50 -9.81
N VAL A 199 9.83 1.74 -9.36
CA VAL A 199 11.16 2.36 -9.19
C VAL A 199 11.79 1.93 -7.86
N PHE A 200 13.13 1.85 -7.81
CA PHE A 200 13.86 1.55 -6.57
C PHE A 200 13.56 2.59 -5.48
N GLY A 201 13.35 2.12 -4.25
CA GLY A 201 12.98 2.97 -3.10
C GLY A 201 11.48 3.24 -2.98
N THR A 202 10.65 2.62 -3.83
CA THR A 202 9.20 2.60 -3.62
C THR A 202 8.82 1.64 -2.50
N ILE A 203 8.06 2.14 -1.53
CA ILE A 203 7.48 1.40 -0.42
C ILE A 203 5.99 1.25 -0.66
N GLN A 204 5.48 0.03 -0.51
CA GLN A 204 4.07 -0.31 -0.63
C GLN A 204 3.49 -0.68 0.74
N ARG A 205 2.28 -0.22 1.01
CA ARG A 205 1.43 -0.71 2.10
C ARG A 205 0.05 -1.05 1.54
N GLU A 206 -0.57 -2.09 2.08
CA GLU A 206 -1.88 -2.56 1.63
C GLU A 206 -2.85 -2.55 2.80
N VAL A 207 -4.09 -2.17 2.53
CA VAL A 207 -5.20 -2.23 3.47
C VAL A 207 -6.31 -3.07 2.84
N LEU A 208 -6.81 -4.03 3.60
CA LEU A 208 -7.89 -4.94 3.20
C LEU A 208 -9.14 -4.61 4.01
N LEU A 209 -10.30 -4.62 3.34
CA LEU A 209 -11.61 -4.43 3.93
C LEU A 209 -12.58 -5.44 3.34
N GLU A 210 -13.41 -6.02 4.21
CA GLU A 210 -14.48 -6.95 3.83
C GLU A 210 -15.80 -6.37 4.35
N SER A 211 -16.80 -6.28 3.48
CA SER A 211 -18.11 -5.66 3.77
C SER A 211 -19.26 -6.43 3.16
#